data_AF-A0A081NWF2-F1
#
_entry.id   AF-A0A081NWF2-F1
#
_cell.length_a   1.000
_cell.length_b   1.000
_cell.length_c   1.000
_cell.angle_alpha   90.00
_cell.angle_beta   90.00
_cell.angle_gamma   90.00
#
_symmetry.space_group_name_H-M   'P 1'
#
loop_
_entity.id
_entity.type
_entity.pdbx_description
1 polymer ?
#
loop_
_entity_poly.entity_id
_entity_poly.type
_entity_poly.pdbx_seq_one_letter_code
_entity_poly.pdbx_strand_id
1 'polypeptide(L)'
;MEIHQTILRRLLPGDKELLNASADEIMDHVALTMYSQENIQLKDEEIFFKLPALLRDIVLLIDFDTELNMNGILGFLENSAGKYVNETIEALERIGAVHDANALKAIHRILENYNLSTGQLHRDLQDLEPYEINHFRQVHAIADDEFFEEIQHAAEKLTIYSQEENMFDHLIAYIEAHKRSFVEDVQAMLSEK
;
A
#
# COMPACT_ATOMS: atom_id res chain seq x y z
N MET A 1 -1.96 22.86 -14.90
CA MET A 1 -2.08 21.41 -14.70
C MET A 1 -1.50 21.12 -13.35
N GLU A 2 -2.36 20.73 -12.42
CA GLU A 2 -1.94 20.42 -11.07
C GLU A 2 -1.06 19.17 -11.04
N ILE A 3 -0.22 19.04 -10.02
CA ILE A 3 0.71 17.89 -9.89
C ILE A 3 -0.06 16.57 -9.87
N HIS A 4 -1.17 16.51 -9.14
CA HIS A 4 -2.00 15.31 -9.03
C HIS A 4 -2.59 14.88 -10.40
N GLN A 5 -3.00 15.83 -11.26
CA GLN A 5 -3.46 15.53 -12.63
C GLN A 5 -2.33 14.97 -13.50
N THR A 6 -1.11 15.43 -13.29
CA THR A 6 0.07 14.94 -14.01
C THR A 6 0.36 13.49 -13.62
N ILE A 7 0.29 13.17 -12.33
CA ILE A 7 0.47 11.81 -11.82
C ILE A 7 -0.64 10.89 -12.35
N LEU A 8 -1.89 11.32 -12.34
CA LEU A 8 -3.01 10.53 -12.89
C LEU A 8 -2.77 10.10 -14.34
N ARG A 9 -2.31 11.03 -15.19
CA ARG A 9 -1.99 10.74 -16.59
C ARG A 9 -0.80 9.80 -16.79
N ARG A 10 0.06 9.65 -15.76
CA ARG A 10 1.24 8.76 -15.80
C ARG A 10 0.97 7.40 -15.20
N LEU A 11 0.08 7.32 -14.21
CA LEU A 11 -0.27 6.07 -13.53
C LEU A 11 -1.34 5.26 -14.27
N LEU A 12 -2.07 5.88 -15.19
CA LEU A 12 -3.16 5.25 -15.91
C LEU A 12 -2.92 5.25 -17.42
N PRO A 13 -3.44 4.23 -18.14
CA PRO A 13 -3.54 4.27 -19.59
C PRO A 13 -4.24 5.54 -20.06
N GLY A 14 -4.01 5.95 -21.32
CA GLY A 14 -4.68 7.12 -21.87
C GLY A 14 -6.22 6.98 -21.85
N ASP A 15 -6.97 8.08 -21.80
CA ASP A 15 -8.43 8.07 -21.55
C ASP A 15 -9.22 7.05 -22.40
N LYS A 16 -8.87 6.89 -23.69
CA LYS A 16 -9.52 5.93 -24.60
C LYS A 16 -9.14 4.48 -24.32
N GLU A 17 -7.92 4.26 -23.84
CA GLU A 17 -7.40 2.94 -23.46
C GLU A 17 -7.97 2.54 -22.11
N LEU A 18 -7.99 3.45 -21.12
CA LEU A 18 -8.55 3.20 -19.79
C LEU A 18 -10.00 2.72 -19.83
N LEU A 19 -10.83 3.29 -20.72
CA LEU A 19 -12.23 2.87 -20.91
C LEU A 19 -12.37 1.40 -21.34
N ASN A 20 -11.40 0.89 -22.09
CA ASN A 20 -11.45 -0.46 -22.66
C ASN A 20 -10.54 -1.43 -21.90
N ALA A 21 -9.71 -0.94 -20.98
CA ALA A 21 -8.77 -1.74 -20.23
C ALA A 21 -9.50 -2.75 -19.33
N SER A 22 -8.93 -3.95 -19.21
CA SER A 22 -9.30 -4.88 -18.15
C SER A 22 -8.80 -4.38 -16.79
N ALA A 23 -9.34 -4.94 -15.72
CA ALA A 23 -8.84 -4.68 -14.37
C ALA A 23 -7.33 -5.02 -14.25
N ASP A 24 -6.89 -6.14 -14.82
CA ASP A 24 -5.48 -6.53 -14.88
C ASP A 24 -4.63 -5.49 -15.61
N GLU A 25 -5.07 -5.01 -16.79
CA GLU A 25 -4.32 -4.01 -17.56
C GLU A 25 -4.17 -2.69 -16.80
N ILE A 26 -5.19 -2.28 -16.03
CA ILE A 26 -5.12 -1.10 -15.16
C ILE A 26 -4.10 -1.34 -14.03
N MET A 27 -4.21 -2.47 -13.33
CA MET A 27 -3.34 -2.83 -12.22
C MET A 27 -1.87 -2.93 -12.67
N ASP A 28 -1.61 -3.64 -13.77
CA ASP A 28 -0.29 -3.81 -14.36
C ASP A 28 0.33 -2.46 -14.75
N HIS A 29 -0.47 -1.56 -15.35
CA HIS A 29 0.01 -0.24 -15.72
C HIS A 29 0.42 0.58 -14.49
N VAL A 30 -0.36 0.53 -13.41
CA VAL A 30 -0.01 1.20 -12.15
C VAL A 30 1.26 0.59 -11.57
N ALA A 31 1.36 -0.73 -11.48
CA ALA A 31 2.52 -1.45 -10.95
C ALA A 31 3.82 -1.09 -11.70
N LEU A 32 3.76 -0.97 -13.03
CA LEU A 32 4.91 -0.62 -13.88
C LEU A 32 5.36 0.83 -13.73
N THR A 33 4.45 1.73 -13.35
CA THR A 33 4.71 3.18 -13.42
C THR A 33 4.89 3.83 -12.05
N MET A 34 4.30 3.29 -10.98
CA MET A 34 4.26 3.93 -9.66
C MET A 34 5.63 4.16 -9.03
N TYR A 35 6.61 3.29 -9.29
CA TYR A 35 7.98 3.42 -8.77
C TYR A 35 8.91 4.26 -9.67
N SER A 36 8.42 4.78 -10.80
CA SER A 36 9.24 5.59 -11.70
C SER A 36 9.62 6.94 -11.05
N GLN A 37 10.80 7.47 -11.41
CA GLN A 37 11.26 8.78 -10.92
C GLN A 37 10.31 9.92 -11.29
N GLU A 38 9.53 9.77 -12.37
CA GLU A 38 8.52 10.74 -12.79
C GLU A 38 7.30 10.79 -11.86
N ASN A 39 7.12 9.77 -11.01
CA ASN A 39 6.01 9.65 -10.07
C ASN A 39 6.48 9.74 -8.61
N ILE A 40 7.67 10.28 -8.33
CA ILE A 40 8.20 10.40 -6.97
C ILE A 40 7.26 11.19 -6.03
N GLN A 41 6.48 12.12 -6.58
CA GLN A 41 5.47 12.90 -5.84
C GLN A 41 4.27 12.05 -5.37
N LEU A 42 4.14 10.79 -5.81
CA LEU A 42 3.16 9.86 -5.24
C LEU A 42 3.41 9.60 -3.75
N LYS A 43 4.65 9.80 -3.28
CA LYS A 43 5.04 9.70 -1.86
C LYS A 43 4.63 10.92 -1.03
N ASP A 44 4.19 12.01 -1.66
CA ASP A 44 3.65 13.19 -0.98
C ASP A 44 2.21 12.91 -0.55
N GLU A 45 1.95 12.96 0.75
CA GLU A 45 0.67 12.67 1.37
C GLU A 45 -0.47 13.57 0.83
N GLU A 46 -0.20 14.87 0.64
CA GLU A 46 -1.21 15.82 0.14
C GLU A 46 -1.61 15.48 -1.30
N ILE A 47 -0.66 15.00 -2.09
CA ILE A 47 -0.90 14.59 -3.48
C ILE A 47 -1.58 13.23 -3.52
N PHE A 48 -1.11 12.27 -2.73
CA PHE A 48 -1.66 10.93 -2.67
C PHE A 48 -3.15 10.95 -2.35
N PHE A 49 -3.58 11.69 -1.33
CA PHE A 49 -4.98 11.79 -0.94
C PHE A 49 -5.87 12.60 -1.90
N LYS A 50 -5.30 13.30 -2.88
CA LYS A 50 -6.08 13.89 -3.98
C LYS A 50 -6.44 12.88 -5.05
N LEU A 51 -5.73 11.76 -5.20
CA LEU A 51 -6.01 10.74 -6.23
C LEU A 51 -7.36 10.04 -5.99
N PRO A 52 -8.03 9.49 -7.03
CA PRO A 52 -9.25 8.72 -6.85
C PRO A 52 -9.06 7.55 -5.88
N ALA A 53 -10.09 7.26 -5.08
CA ALA A 53 -10.02 6.24 -4.04
C ALA A 53 -9.59 4.86 -4.57
N LEU A 54 -10.15 4.42 -5.70
CA LEU A 54 -9.76 3.14 -6.31
C LEU A 54 -8.29 3.11 -6.71
N LEU A 55 -7.73 4.21 -7.23
CA LEU A 55 -6.31 4.26 -7.58
C LEU A 55 -5.42 4.20 -6.34
N ARG A 56 -5.83 4.86 -5.24
CA ARG A 56 -5.11 4.75 -3.96
C ARG A 56 -5.13 3.32 -3.45
N ASP A 57 -6.26 2.64 -3.53
CA ASP A 57 -6.38 1.22 -3.13
C ASP A 57 -5.41 0.34 -3.93
N ILE A 58 -5.36 0.51 -5.26
CA ILE A 58 -4.41 -0.22 -6.13
C ILE A 58 -2.97 0.05 -5.70
N VAL A 59 -2.59 1.32 -5.51
CA VAL A 59 -1.23 1.71 -5.11
C VAL A 59 -0.86 1.12 -3.75
N LEU A 60 -1.73 1.24 -2.75
CA LEU A 60 -1.48 0.74 -1.38
C LEU A 60 -1.27 -0.77 -1.36
N LEU A 61 -2.08 -1.52 -2.11
CA LEU A 61 -2.02 -2.98 -2.09
C LEU A 61 -0.84 -3.53 -2.89
N ILE A 62 -0.44 -2.86 -3.99
CA ILE A 62 0.81 -3.19 -4.69
C ILE A 62 2.01 -2.90 -3.79
N ASP A 63 2.04 -1.76 -3.11
CA ASP A 63 3.15 -1.40 -2.22
C ASP A 63 3.22 -2.32 -1.01
N PHE A 64 2.06 -2.71 -0.45
CA PHE A 64 1.97 -3.70 0.62
C PHE A 64 2.54 -5.06 0.20
N ASP A 65 2.08 -5.63 -0.92
CA ASP A 65 2.60 -6.91 -1.41
C ASP A 65 4.11 -6.85 -1.71
N THR A 66 4.56 -5.76 -2.33
CA THR A 66 5.97 -5.54 -2.66
C THR A 66 6.83 -5.51 -1.41
N GLU A 67 6.43 -4.74 -0.39
CA GLU A 67 7.16 -4.63 0.88
C GLU A 67 7.16 -5.96 1.65
N LEU A 68 6.04 -6.69 1.68
CA LEU A 68 5.99 -8.01 2.32
C LEU A 68 6.93 -9.02 1.64
N ASN A 69 6.98 -9.02 0.29
CA ASN A 69 7.88 -9.88 -0.47
C ASN A 69 9.36 -9.50 -0.30
N MET A 70 9.67 -8.20 -0.22
CA MET A 70 11.04 -7.71 -0.18
C MET A 70 11.63 -7.68 1.23
N ASN A 71 10.87 -7.19 2.20
CA ASN A 71 11.34 -6.85 3.54
C ASN A 71 10.55 -7.54 4.67
N GLY A 72 9.48 -8.26 4.31
CA GLY A 72 8.59 -8.90 5.29
C GLY A 72 7.75 -7.91 6.07
N ILE A 73 6.96 -8.41 7.02
CA ILE A 73 6.03 -7.57 7.79
C ILE A 73 6.71 -6.47 8.59
N LEU A 74 7.86 -6.77 9.22
CA LEU A 74 8.58 -5.78 10.02
C LEU A 74 9.09 -4.63 9.14
N GLY A 75 9.65 -4.97 7.96
CA GLY A 75 10.09 -3.99 6.98
C GLY A 75 8.94 -3.11 6.48
N PHE A 76 7.79 -3.69 6.16
CA PHE A 76 6.59 -2.92 5.81
C PHE A 76 6.23 -1.89 6.90
N LEU A 77 6.26 -2.27 8.18
CA LEU A 77 5.85 -1.42 9.30
C LEU A 77 6.80 -0.23 9.56
N GLU A 78 8.11 -0.40 9.33
CA GLU A 78 9.11 0.66 9.51
C GLU A 78 9.36 1.48 8.23
N ASN A 79 9.11 0.92 7.04
CA ASN A 79 9.25 1.63 5.78
C ASN A 79 8.14 2.66 5.53
N SER A 80 8.29 3.44 4.46
CA SER A 80 7.31 4.49 4.13
C SER A 80 5.90 3.94 3.88
N ALA A 81 5.77 2.70 3.42
CA ALA A 81 4.48 2.04 3.20
C ALA A 81 3.68 1.90 4.51
N GLY A 82 4.34 1.57 5.62
CA GLY A 82 3.73 1.39 6.94
C GLY A 82 3.05 2.65 7.50
N LYS A 83 3.38 3.85 6.98
CA LYS A 83 2.66 5.09 7.33
C LYS A 83 1.19 5.02 6.99
N TYR A 84 0.85 4.27 5.94
CA TYR A 84 -0.51 4.10 5.44
C TYR A 84 -1.17 2.81 5.92
N VAL A 85 -0.71 2.23 7.04
CA VAL A 85 -1.21 0.93 7.52
C VAL A 85 -2.73 0.91 7.72
N ASN A 86 -3.33 2.01 8.18
CA ASN A 86 -4.78 2.10 8.35
C ASN A 86 -5.49 2.14 6.99
N GLU A 87 -4.98 2.92 6.05
CA GLU A 87 -5.50 3.02 4.69
C GLU A 87 -5.37 1.70 3.94
N THR A 88 -4.27 0.96 4.15
CA THR A 88 -4.08 -0.40 3.62
C THR A 88 -5.08 -1.37 4.23
N ILE A 89 -5.31 -1.33 5.55
CA ILE A 89 -6.37 -2.12 6.21
C ILE A 89 -7.73 -1.84 5.57
N GLU A 90 -8.09 -0.56 5.42
CA GLU A 90 -9.38 -0.19 4.83
C GLU A 90 -9.49 -0.61 3.35
N ALA A 91 -8.39 -0.55 2.58
CA ALA A 91 -8.36 -1.02 1.20
C ALA A 91 -8.62 -2.53 1.13
N LEU A 92 -7.97 -3.32 1.99
CA LEU A 92 -8.21 -4.77 2.12
C LEU A 92 -9.68 -5.08 2.45
N GLU A 93 -10.29 -4.29 3.34
CA GLU A 93 -11.72 -4.43 3.66
C GLU A 93 -12.62 -4.08 2.48
N ARG A 94 -12.33 -3.00 1.74
CA ARG A 94 -13.10 -2.57 0.57
C ARG A 94 -13.11 -3.63 -0.53
N ILE A 95 -11.98 -4.29 -0.77
CA ILE A 95 -11.88 -5.34 -1.80
C ILE A 95 -12.43 -6.69 -1.34
N GLY A 96 -12.71 -6.86 -0.04
CA GLY A 96 -13.20 -8.12 0.51
C GLY A 96 -12.10 -9.12 0.92
N ALA A 97 -10.84 -8.70 0.94
CA ALA A 97 -9.69 -9.47 1.46
C ALA A 97 -9.70 -9.45 3.01
N VAL A 98 -10.78 -9.93 3.60
CA VAL A 98 -11.09 -9.82 5.03
C VAL A 98 -10.06 -10.56 5.89
N HIS A 99 -9.47 -11.64 5.37
CA HIS A 99 -8.45 -12.39 6.10
C HIS A 99 -7.20 -11.54 6.34
N ASP A 100 -6.66 -10.94 5.27
CA ASP A 100 -5.50 -10.05 5.34
C ASP A 100 -5.79 -8.79 6.16
N ALA A 101 -6.98 -8.19 6.00
CA ALA A 101 -7.38 -7.05 6.80
C ALA A 101 -7.34 -7.36 8.30
N ASN A 102 -7.83 -8.54 8.71
CA ASN A 102 -7.83 -8.96 10.12
C ASN A 102 -6.42 -9.28 10.63
N ALA A 103 -5.57 -9.90 9.82
CA ALA A 103 -4.18 -10.15 10.16
C ALA A 103 -3.43 -8.83 10.39
N LEU A 104 -3.57 -7.87 9.47
CA LEU A 104 -2.91 -6.56 9.57
C LEU A 104 -3.45 -5.73 10.75
N LYS A 105 -4.75 -5.81 11.05
CA LYS A 105 -5.32 -5.22 12.28
C LYS A 105 -4.74 -5.82 13.56
N ALA A 106 -4.55 -7.14 13.58
CA ALA A 106 -3.94 -7.80 14.74
C ALA A 106 -2.49 -7.33 14.94
N ILE A 107 -1.72 -7.23 13.85
CA ILE A 107 -0.35 -6.68 13.85
C ILE A 107 -0.34 -5.23 14.34
N HIS A 108 -1.23 -4.38 13.82
CA HIS A 108 -1.33 -2.99 14.24
C HIS A 108 -1.66 -2.86 15.75
N ARG A 109 -2.55 -3.71 16.26
CA ARG A 109 -2.87 -3.75 17.70
C ARG A 109 -1.70 -4.22 18.56
N ILE A 110 -0.87 -5.14 18.07
CA ILE A 110 0.35 -5.57 18.77
C ILE A 110 1.29 -4.36 18.91
N LEU A 111 1.50 -3.56 17.85
CA LEU A 111 2.28 -2.32 17.97
C LEU A 111 1.73 -1.40 19.07
N GLU A 112 0.42 -1.17 19.09
CA GLU A 112 -0.22 -0.34 20.11
C GLU A 112 0.00 -0.86 21.53
N ASN A 113 -0.09 -2.18 21.76
CA ASN A 113 0.15 -2.80 23.06
C ASN A 113 1.59 -2.56 23.57
N TYR A 114 2.54 -2.47 22.65
CA TYR A 114 3.95 -2.16 22.94
C TYR A 114 4.25 -0.66 22.90
N ASN A 115 3.23 0.21 22.79
CA ASN A 115 3.37 1.67 22.64
C ASN A 115 4.21 2.09 21.42
N LEU A 116 4.16 1.30 20.36
CA LEU A 116 4.80 1.56 19.07
C LEU A 116 3.77 2.13 18.08
N SER A 117 4.27 2.91 17.11
CA SER A 117 3.50 3.38 15.96
C SER A 117 4.38 3.32 14.72
N THR A 118 3.80 3.02 13.55
CA THR A 118 4.56 2.96 12.28
C THR A 118 5.25 4.29 11.97
N GLY A 119 4.62 5.42 12.33
CA GLY A 119 5.24 6.74 12.24
C GLY A 119 6.48 6.92 13.12
N GLN A 120 6.51 6.32 14.32
CA GLN A 120 7.72 6.30 15.16
C GLN A 120 8.79 5.39 14.55
N LEU A 121 8.42 4.16 14.18
CA LEU A 121 9.34 3.20 13.58
C LEU A 121 10.03 3.80 12.35
N HIS A 122 9.26 4.44 11.47
CA HIS A 122 9.80 5.09 10.29
C HIS A 122 10.77 6.23 10.59
N ARG A 123 10.52 7.02 11.64
CA ARG A 123 11.42 8.11 12.04
C ARG A 123 12.75 7.58 12.55
N ASP A 124 12.74 6.49 13.32
CA ASP A 124 13.98 5.89 13.83
C ASP A 124 14.92 5.47 12.69
N LEU A 125 14.38 5.10 11.52
CA LEU A 125 15.17 4.80 10.32
C LEU A 125 15.79 6.05 9.66
N GLN A 126 15.17 7.23 9.79
CA GLN A 126 15.67 8.45 9.15
C GLN A 126 16.94 9.00 9.81
N ASP A 127 17.20 8.58 11.05
CA ASP A 127 18.39 8.98 11.81
C ASP A 127 19.61 8.07 11.51
N LEU A 128 19.44 7.06 10.64
CA LEU A 128 20.48 6.11 10.26
C LEU A 128 21.24 6.59 9.02
N GLU A 129 22.50 6.15 8.89
CA GLU A 129 23.31 6.50 7.72
C GLU A 129 22.79 5.80 6.46
N PRO A 130 22.74 6.49 5.30
CA PRO A 130 22.35 5.85 4.05
C PRO A 130 23.19 4.60 3.77
N TYR A 131 22.53 3.50 3.38
CA TYR A 131 23.13 2.19 3.04
C TYR A 131 23.66 1.37 4.24
N GLU A 132 23.37 1.77 5.48
CA GLU A 132 23.65 0.94 6.64
C GLU A 132 22.68 -0.26 6.70
N ILE A 133 23.23 -1.48 6.82
CA ILE A 133 22.42 -2.69 7.04
C ILE A 133 22.10 -2.76 8.53
N ASN A 134 20.83 -2.54 8.85
CA ASN A 134 20.31 -2.58 10.21
C ASN A 134 19.25 -3.67 10.36
N HIS A 135 19.02 -4.09 11.60
CA HIS A 135 17.92 -4.99 11.96
C HIS A 135 16.92 -4.26 12.86
N PHE A 136 15.64 -4.60 12.75
CA PHE A 136 14.55 -4.03 13.56
C PHE A 136 14.91 -3.96 15.07
N ARG A 137 15.51 -5.03 15.62
CA ARG A 137 15.98 -5.13 17.02
C ARG A 137 17.06 -4.12 17.40
N GLN A 138 17.87 -3.69 16.44
CA GLN A 138 18.96 -2.75 16.66
C GLN A 138 18.45 -1.31 16.62
N VAL A 139 17.45 -1.04 15.78
CA VAL A 139 16.87 0.29 15.60
C VAL A 139 15.83 0.60 16.68
N HIS A 140 14.98 -0.37 17.03
CA HIS A 140 13.86 -0.17 17.93
C HIS A 140 14.07 -0.87 19.27
N ALA A 141 14.32 -0.09 20.33
CA ALA A 141 14.69 -0.56 21.66
C ALA A 141 13.56 -1.29 22.44
N ILE A 142 12.37 -1.47 21.87
CA ILE A 142 11.14 -1.93 22.55
C ILE A 142 10.73 -3.35 22.14
N ALA A 143 11.48 -3.99 21.24
CA ALA A 143 11.13 -5.30 20.71
C ALA A 143 11.88 -6.43 21.46
N ASP A 144 11.22 -7.02 22.47
CA ASP A 144 11.67 -8.26 23.10
C ASP A 144 11.23 -9.49 22.30
N ASP A 145 11.63 -10.70 22.72
CA ASP A 145 11.32 -11.91 21.97
C ASP A 145 9.80 -12.18 21.87
N GLU A 146 9.02 -11.82 22.88
CA GLU A 146 7.55 -11.96 22.88
C GLU A 146 6.92 -11.10 21.78
N PHE A 147 7.36 -9.85 21.62
CA PHE A 147 6.91 -8.98 20.54
C PHE A 147 7.08 -9.62 19.16
N PHE A 148 8.27 -10.19 18.90
CA PHE A 148 8.55 -10.81 17.59
C PHE A 148 7.72 -12.06 17.35
N GLU A 149 7.53 -12.88 18.38
CA GLU A 149 6.67 -14.07 18.29
C GLU A 149 5.22 -13.68 18.01
N GLU A 150 4.67 -12.66 18.67
CA GLU A 150 3.32 -12.17 18.42
C GLU A 150 3.15 -11.62 17.01
N ILE A 151 4.07 -10.77 16.55
CA ILE A 151 4.05 -10.22 15.18
C ILE A 151 4.14 -11.34 14.16
N GLN A 152 5.07 -12.27 14.32
CA GLN A 152 5.25 -13.38 13.39
C GLN A 152 4.00 -14.26 13.33
N HIS A 153 3.42 -14.61 14.48
CA HIS A 153 2.21 -15.43 14.53
C HIS A 153 0.99 -14.73 13.91
N ALA A 154 0.90 -13.40 14.02
CA ALA A 154 -0.13 -12.64 13.34
C ALA A 154 0.13 -12.55 11.82
N ALA A 155 1.39 -12.36 11.42
CA ALA A 155 1.81 -12.27 10.02
C ALA A 155 1.66 -13.59 9.26
N GLU A 156 1.82 -14.75 9.90
CA GLU A 156 1.55 -16.07 9.31
C GLU A 156 0.11 -16.24 8.78
N LYS A 157 -0.81 -15.37 9.20
CA LYS A 157 -2.20 -15.34 8.71
C LYS A 157 -2.35 -14.48 7.45
N LEU A 158 -1.31 -13.82 6.96
CA LEU A 158 -1.38 -13.09 5.69
C LEU A 158 -1.39 -14.10 4.53
N THR A 159 -2.28 -13.88 3.56
CA THR A 159 -2.52 -14.77 2.43
C THR A 159 -1.28 -14.95 1.55
N ILE A 160 -0.36 -13.99 1.55
CA ILE A 160 0.96 -14.08 0.90
C ILE A 160 1.79 -15.30 1.34
N TYR A 161 1.57 -15.78 2.57
CA TYR A 161 2.23 -16.96 3.12
C TYR A 161 1.37 -18.23 2.98
N SER A 162 0.16 -18.11 2.43
CA SER A 162 -0.79 -19.19 2.16
C SER A 162 -0.83 -19.52 0.66
N GLN A 163 -1.26 -20.73 0.29
CA GLN A 163 -1.54 -21.08 -1.12
C GLN A 163 -3.04 -21.08 -1.45
N GLU A 164 -3.89 -20.66 -0.51
CA GLU A 164 -5.34 -20.88 -0.61
C GLU A 164 -6.09 -19.67 -1.18
N GLU A 165 -5.52 -18.46 -1.06
CA GLU A 165 -6.17 -17.21 -1.42
C GLU A 165 -5.14 -16.21 -1.96
N ASN A 166 -5.53 -15.42 -2.97
CA ASN A 166 -4.71 -14.35 -3.53
C ASN A 166 -5.47 -13.03 -3.41
N MET A 167 -4.90 -12.09 -2.65
CA MET A 167 -5.44 -10.73 -2.49
C MET A 167 -5.69 -10.02 -3.84
N PHE A 168 -4.87 -10.28 -4.86
CA PHE A 168 -5.04 -9.64 -6.16
C PHE A 168 -6.28 -10.12 -6.92
N ASP A 169 -6.76 -11.34 -6.67
CA ASP A 169 -8.03 -11.81 -7.26
C ASP A 169 -9.21 -10.96 -6.75
N HIS A 170 -9.19 -10.59 -5.46
CA HIS A 170 -10.16 -9.67 -4.86
C HIS A 170 -10.02 -8.25 -5.43
N LEU A 171 -8.79 -7.75 -5.57
CA LEU A 171 -8.54 -6.43 -6.13
C LEU A 171 -9.02 -6.35 -7.59
N ILE A 172 -8.74 -7.34 -8.43
CA ILE A 172 -9.19 -7.41 -9.83
C ILE A 172 -10.72 -7.39 -9.89
N ALA A 173 -11.40 -8.20 -9.07
CA ALA A 173 -12.86 -8.22 -8.99
C ALA A 173 -13.43 -6.86 -8.56
N TYR A 174 -12.79 -6.20 -7.59
CA TYR A 174 -13.17 -4.89 -7.10
C TYR A 174 -12.99 -3.79 -8.16
N ILE A 175 -11.86 -3.79 -8.88
CA ILE A 175 -11.59 -2.86 -9.98
C ILE A 175 -12.67 -3.01 -11.07
N GLU A 176 -12.95 -4.25 -11.50
CA GLU A 176 -13.93 -4.47 -12.57
C GLU A 176 -15.34 -4.03 -12.15
N ALA A 177 -15.74 -4.28 -10.89
CA ALA A 177 -17.02 -3.84 -10.36
C ALA A 177 -17.17 -2.30 -10.29
N HIS A 178 -16.07 -1.56 -10.11
CA HIS A 178 -16.07 -0.11 -9.94
C HIS A 178 -15.45 0.66 -11.12
N LYS A 179 -15.09 -0.03 -12.22
CA LYS A 179 -14.37 0.56 -13.35
C LYS A 179 -15.09 1.77 -13.94
N ARG A 180 -16.40 1.70 -14.09
CA ARG A 180 -17.18 2.80 -14.68
C ARG A 180 -17.09 4.08 -13.85
N SER A 181 -17.39 4.00 -12.55
CA SER A 181 -17.30 5.15 -11.65
C SER A 181 -15.87 5.67 -11.54
N PHE A 182 -14.89 4.76 -11.52
CA PHE A 182 -13.48 5.15 -11.50
C PHE A 182 -13.07 5.97 -12.73
N VAL A 183 -13.49 5.57 -13.93
CA VAL A 183 -13.22 6.34 -15.15
C VAL A 183 -13.88 7.73 -15.09
N GLU A 184 -15.11 7.80 -14.58
CA GLU A 184 -15.83 9.07 -14.41
C GLU A 184 -15.10 10.00 -13.44
N ASP A 185 -14.61 9.48 -12.30
CA ASP A 185 -13.82 10.22 -11.32
C ASP A 185 -12.51 10.76 -11.95
N VAL A 186 -11.79 9.91 -12.68
CA VAL A 186 -10.53 10.30 -13.36
C VAL A 186 -10.81 11.42 -14.37
N GLN A 187 -11.87 11.29 -15.19
CA GLN A 187 -12.22 12.30 -16.19
C GLN A 187 -12.63 13.63 -15.55
N ALA A 188 -13.38 13.58 -14.45
CA ALA A 188 -13.77 14.78 -13.71
C ALA A 188 -12.53 15.52 -13.22
N MET A 189 -11.62 14.82 -12.55
CA MET A 189 -10.37 15.39 -12.02
C MET A 189 -9.46 15.97 -13.11
N LEU A 190 -9.34 15.30 -14.26
CA LEU A 190 -8.53 15.80 -15.38
C LEU A 190 -9.15 17.01 -16.10
N SER A 191 -10.43 17.29 -15.84
CA SER A 191 -11.17 18.42 -16.42
C SER A 191 -11.22 19.65 -15.50
N GLU A 192 -10.78 19.53 -14.24
CA GLU A 192 -10.67 20.65 -13.30
C GLU A 192 -9.61 21.66 -13.78
N LYS A 193 -9.95 22.96 -13.68
CA LYS A 193 -9.14 24.08 -14.20
C LYS A 193 -8.16 24.63 -13.20
#